data_AF-A0A3D1TNC9-F1
#
_entry.id   AF-A0A3D1TNC9-F1
#
_cell.length_a   1.000
_cell.length_b   1.000
_cell.length_c   1.000
_cell.angle_alpha   90.00
_cell.angle_beta   90.00
_cell.angle_gamma   90.00
#
_symmetry.space_group_name_H-M   'P 1'
#
loop_
_entity.id
_entity.type
_entity.pdbx_description
1 polymer ?
#
loop_
_entity_poly.entity_id
_entity_poly.type
_entity_poly.pdbx_seq_one_letter_code
_entity_poly.pdbx_strand_id
1 'polypeptide(L)'
;MAVQRRGRFHGLSGIGVRVRFGRRDRVLPAIRAIRQVTDKPIIVYPNNGDIYDPKTKTWSPNPTGSEPAFAHLVPQWIDAGARLIGGCCRTTPDDIRTIAHAASANV
;
A
#
# COMPACT_ATOMS: atom_id res chain seq x y z
N MET A 1 1.09 -25.70 18.45
CA MET A 1 0.63 -24.90 17.30
C MET A 1 -0.44 -23.94 17.77
N ALA A 2 -0.15 -22.64 17.88
CA ALA A 2 -1.15 -21.66 18.33
C ALA A 2 -2.09 -21.34 17.17
N VAL A 3 -3.36 -21.72 17.28
CA VAL A 3 -4.43 -21.22 16.40
C VAL A 3 -4.55 -19.73 16.69
N GLN A 4 -3.89 -18.90 15.89
CA GLN A 4 -4.03 -17.46 15.95
C GLN A 4 -5.47 -17.15 15.55
N ARG A 5 -6.33 -16.89 16.55
CA ARG A 5 -7.75 -16.62 16.34
C ARG A 5 -7.91 -15.40 15.43
N ARG A 6 -8.16 -15.64 14.15
CA ARG A 6 -8.45 -14.61 13.17
C ARG A 6 -9.64 -13.78 13.66
N GLY A 7 -9.53 -12.46 13.65
CA GLY A 7 -10.71 -11.58 13.62
C GLY A 7 -11.44 -11.22 14.93
N ARG A 8 -10.83 -11.32 16.12
CA ARG A 8 -11.51 -11.02 17.41
C ARG A 8 -12.05 -9.60 17.63
N PHE A 9 -11.79 -8.63 16.74
CA PHE A 9 -12.18 -7.23 16.94
C PHE A 9 -13.51 -6.92 16.24
N HIS A 10 -14.65 -7.22 16.86
CA HIS A 10 -15.95 -7.17 16.20
C HIS A 10 -16.43 -5.76 15.77
N GLY A 11 -15.75 -4.67 16.19
CA GLY A 11 -16.05 -3.29 15.75
C GLY A 11 -15.17 -2.73 14.63
N LEU A 12 -14.17 -3.48 14.14
CA LEU A 12 -13.28 -3.00 13.07
C LEU A 12 -13.73 -3.52 11.69
N SER A 13 -13.99 -2.63 10.73
CA SER A 13 -14.44 -3.01 9.38
C SER A 13 -13.31 -3.25 8.37
N GLY A 14 -12.06 -2.93 8.72
CA GLY A 14 -10.90 -3.09 7.85
C GLY A 14 -9.58 -2.89 8.58
N ILE A 15 -8.46 -3.26 7.95
CA ILE A 15 -7.11 -2.99 8.43
C ILE A 15 -6.38 -2.13 7.41
N GLY A 16 -5.90 -0.96 7.85
CA GLY A 16 -5.10 -0.06 7.03
C GLY A 16 -3.61 -0.36 7.10
N VAL A 17 -2.97 -0.40 5.93
CA VAL A 17 -1.52 -0.52 5.76
C VAL A 17 -1.01 0.77 5.16
N ARG A 18 -0.23 1.47 5.96
CA ARG A 18 0.65 2.53 5.51
C ARG A 18 2.06 1.99 5.48
N VAL A 19 2.69 2.02 4.32
CA VAL A 19 4.14 1.77 4.25
C VAL A 19 4.87 3.10 4.42
N ARG A 20 5.80 3.11 5.37
CA ARG A 20 6.62 4.27 5.70
C ARG A 20 7.74 4.41 4.67
N PHE A 21 7.89 5.64 4.16
CA PHE A 21 8.99 6.21 3.35
C PHE A 21 9.61 5.36 2.24
N GLY A 22 9.43 5.83 0.99
CA GLY A 22 10.33 5.57 -0.15
C GLY A 22 10.42 4.13 -0.68
N ARG A 23 9.56 3.20 -0.23
CA ARG A 23 9.66 1.76 -0.51
C ARG A 23 8.28 1.14 -0.78
N ARG A 24 7.66 1.45 -1.93
CA ARG A 24 6.36 0.89 -2.34
C ARG A 24 6.42 -0.63 -2.50
N ASP A 25 7.60 -1.19 -2.77
CA ASP A 25 7.88 -2.64 -2.79
C ASP A 25 7.50 -3.36 -1.48
N ARG A 26 7.56 -2.68 -0.32
CA ARG A 26 7.22 -3.25 0.99
C ARG A 26 5.72 -3.42 1.24
N VAL A 27 4.87 -2.87 0.37
CA VAL A 27 3.41 -2.99 0.51
C VAL A 27 2.98 -4.45 0.35
N LEU A 28 3.48 -5.15 -0.69
CA LEU A 28 3.04 -6.53 -0.97
C LEU A 28 3.38 -7.52 0.17
N PRO A 29 4.61 -7.55 0.72
CA PRO A 29 4.91 -8.34 1.92
C PRO A 29 4.00 -8.02 3.11
N ALA A 30 3.67 -6.74 3.33
CA ALA A 30 2.81 -6.33 4.43
C ALA A 30 1.36 -6.83 4.26
N ILE A 31 0.80 -6.73 3.04
CA ILE A 31 -0.53 -7.29 2.73
C ILE A 31 -0.56 -8.79 3.05
N ARG A 32 0.44 -9.54 2.56
CA ARG A 32 0.56 -11.00 2.80
C ARG A 32 0.61 -11.33 4.28
N ALA A 33 1.43 -10.62 5.06
CA ALA A 33 1.54 -10.81 6.51
C ALA A 33 0.21 -10.55 7.23
N ILE A 34 -0.51 -9.48 6.86
CA ILE A 34 -1.81 -9.16 7.46
C ILE A 34 -2.88 -10.18 7.07
N ARG A 35 -2.85 -10.67 5.84
CA ARG A 35 -3.78 -11.70 5.34
C ARG A 35 -3.67 -13.03 6.08
N GLN A 36 -2.50 -13.34 6.66
CA GLN A 36 -2.33 -14.55 7.47
C GLN A 36 -3.16 -14.50 8.78
N VAL A 37 -3.44 -13.31 9.30
CA VAL A 37 -4.04 -13.12 10.64
C VAL A 37 -5.46 -12.55 10.60
N THR A 38 -5.96 -12.12 9.44
CA THR A 38 -7.33 -11.58 9.31
C THR A 38 -7.88 -11.71 7.89
N ASP A 39 -9.19 -11.88 7.78
CA ASP A 39 -9.92 -11.87 6.52
C ASP A 39 -10.54 -10.49 6.21
N LYS A 40 -10.41 -9.52 7.11
CA LYS A 40 -10.98 -8.16 6.93
C LYS A 40 -10.39 -7.44 5.71
N PRO A 41 -11.13 -6.54 5.06
CA PRO A 41 -10.61 -5.72 3.97
C PRO A 41 -9.29 -5.03 4.32
N ILE A 42 -8.30 -5.09 3.42
CA ILE A 42 -7.02 -4.38 3.55
C ILE A 42 -7.07 -3.09 2.76
N ILE A 43 -6.73 -1.98 3.41
CA ILE A 43 -6.62 -0.65 2.81
C ILE A 43 -5.14 -0.33 2.63
N VAL A 44 -4.72 0.11 1.45
CA VAL A 44 -3.33 0.38 1.08
C VAL A 44 -3.19 1.81 0.59
N TYR A 45 -2.25 2.58 1.15
CA TYR A 45 -2.06 3.98 0.76
C TYR A 45 -0.59 4.42 0.96
N PRO A 46 0.33 3.99 0.09
CA PRO A 46 1.75 4.35 0.19
C PRO A 46 2.02 5.78 -0.31
N ASN A 47 3.22 6.27 -0.02
CA ASN A 47 3.74 7.50 -0.62
C ASN A 47 4.10 7.28 -2.11
N ASN A 48 4.29 8.36 -2.87
CA ASN A 48 4.61 8.29 -4.31
C ASN A 48 6.00 7.68 -4.64
N GLY A 49 6.89 7.58 -3.65
CA GLY A 49 8.25 7.07 -3.81
C GLY A 49 9.34 8.08 -3.45
N ASP A 50 9.01 9.37 -3.30
CA ASP A 50 9.93 10.42 -2.84
C ASP A 50 10.59 10.03 -1.50
N ILE A 51 11.81 10.53 -1.32
CA ILE A 51 12.62 10.25 -0.13
C ILE A 51 12.43 11.40 0.85
N TYR A 52 12.08 11.07 2.09
CA TYR A 52 11.97 12.04 3.17
C TYR A 52 13.24 12.05 4.00
N ASP A 53 13.86 13.22 4.16
CA ASP A 53 14.96 13.42 5.10
C ASP A 53 14.39 13.94 6.44
N PRO A 54 14.47 13.15 7.53
CA PRO A 54 13.94 13.57 8.83
C PRO A 54 14.80 14.64 9.52
N LYS A 55 16.08 14.82 9.13
CA LYS A 55 16.96 15.84 9.70
C LYS A 55 16.60 17.23 9.17
N THR A 56 16.48 17.35 7.85
CA THR A 56 16.10 18.61 7.19
C THR A 56 14.60 18.81 7.12
N LYS A 57 13.81 17.77 7.37
CA LYS A 57 12.34 17.74 7.22
C LYS A 57 11.88 18.05 5.80
N THR A 58 12.68 17.68 4.80
CA THR A 58 12.39 17.93 3.38
C THR A 58 12.16 16.65 2.60
N TRP A 59 11.53 16.80 1.43
CA TRP A 59 11.36 15.73 0.45
C TRP A 59 12.31 15.96 -0.71
N SER A 60 12.92 14.89 -1.21
CA SER A 60 13.61 14.87 -2.49
C SER A 60 12.95 13.87 -3.43
N PRO A 61 12.86 14.18 -4.73
CA PRO A 61 12.48 13.19 -5.73
C PRO A 61 13.40 11.98 -5.61
N ASN A 62 12.85 10.79 -5.72
CA ASN A 62 13.67 9.59 -5.73
C ASN A 62 14.50 9.55 -7.03
N PRO A 63 15.83 9.75 -6.95
CA PRO A 63 16.65 10.07 -8.12
C PRO A 63 16.80 8.90 -9.10
N THR A 64 16.54 7.68 -8.65
CA THR A 64 16.73 6.46 -9.44
C THR A 64 15.47 6.04 -10.21
N GLY A 65 14.30 6.63 -9.94
CA GLY A 65 13.03 6.11 -10.46
C GLY A 65 12.79 4.63 -10.11
N SER A 66 13.54 4.09 -9.16
CA SER A 66 13.68 2.64 -8.93
C SER A 66 12.48 2.03 -8.22
N GLU A 67 11.60 2.87 -7.69
CA GLU A 67 10.36 2.40 -7.09
C GLU A 67 9.38 2.04 -8.20
N PRO A 68 8.92 0.77 -8.27
CA PRO A 68 8.04 0.35 -9.34
C PRO A 68 6.79 1.24 -9.43
N ALA A 69 6.38 1.55 -10.65
CA ALA A 69 5.19 2.37 -10.90
C ALA A 69 3.94 1.74 -10.27
N PHE A 70 2.99 2.58 -9.85
CA PHE A 70 1.69 2.12 -9.33
C PHE A 70 1.01 1.13 -10.30
N ALA A 71 1.11 1.37 -11.61
CA ALA A 71 0.56 0.50 -12.64
C ALA A 71 1.03 -0.97 -12.52
N HIS A 72 2.25 -1.22 -12.08
CA HIS A 72 2.80 -2.58 -11.92
C HIS A 72 2.48 -3.19 -10.54
N LEU A 73 2.33 -2.36 -9.51
CA LEU A 73 2.16 -2.83 -8.13
C LEU A 73 0.70 -3.06 -7.75
N VAL A 74 -0.21 -2.22 -8.23
CA VAL A 74 -1.64 -2.26 -7.90
C VAL A 74 -2.27 -3.63 -8.20
N PRO A 75 -2.04 -4.28 -9.36
CA PRO A 75 -2.56 -5.62 -9.63
C PRO A 75 -2.14 -6.64 -8.56
N GLN A 76 -0.86 -6.64 -8.21
CA GLN A 76 -0.30 -7.55 -7.21
C GLN A 76 -0.89 -7.30 -5.80
N TRP A 77 -1.21 -6.05 -5.47
CA TRP A 77 -1.84 -5.71 -4.21
C TRP A 77 -3.29 -6.20 -4.14
N ILE A 78 -4.04 -6.09 -5.25
CA ILE A 78 -5.40 -6.60 -5.37
C ILE A 78 -5.40 -8.12 -5.20
N ASP A 79 -4.53 -8.82 -5.93
CA ASP A 79 -4.38 -10.28 -5.85
C ASP A 79 -4.01 -10.75 -4.44
N ALA A 80 -3.18 -9.97 -3.73
CA ALA A 80 -2.80 -10.27 -2.36
C ALA A 80 -3.90 -9.98 -1.31
N GLY A 81 -5.02 -9.34 -1.71
CA GLY A 81 -6.17 -9.11 -0.85
C GLY A 81 -6.43 -7.66 -0.45
N ALA A 82 -5.76 -6.68 -1.08
CA ALA A 82 -6.15 -5.28 -0.94
C ALA A 82 -7.53 -5.04 -1.55
N ARG A 83 -8.28 -4.11 -0.96
CA ARG A 83 -9.65 -3.76 -1.39
C ARG A 83 -9.87 -2.26 -1.56
N LEU A 84 -9.07 -1.45 -0.87
CA LEU A 84 -9.06 0.00 -1.05
C LEU A 84 -7.61 0.42 -1.27
N ILE A 85 -7.35 1.12 -2.37
CA ILE A 85 -6.00 1.52 -2.75
C ILE A 85 -6.02 3.02 -3.04
N GLY A 86 -5.10 3.75 -2.41
CA GLY A 86 -4.95 5.19 -2.60
C GLY A 86 -3.50 5.62 -2.47
N GLY A 87 -3.32 6.90 -2.18
CA GLY A 87 -2.01 7.51 -1.99
C GLY A 87 -1.90 8.24 -0.65
N CYS A 88 -0.67 8.50 -0.21
CA CYS A 88 -0.42 9.32 0.96
C CYS A 88 0.50 10.52 0.70
N CYS A 89 1.70 10.57 1.29
CA CYS A 89 2.56 11.73 1.13
C CYS A 89 3.03 11.80 -0.32
N ARG A 90 2.99 13.02 -0.88
CA ARG A 90 3.51 13.36 -2.22
C ARG A 90 2.79 12.69 -3.39
N THR A 91 1.77 11.87 -3.14
CA THR A 91 0.92 11.35 -4.22
C THR A 91 0.09 12.47 -4.82
N THR A 92 -0.01 12.46 -6.13
CA THR A 92 -0.66 13.48 -6.95
C THR A 92 -1.96 12.95 -7.56
N PRO A 93 -2.81 13.81 -8.13
CA PRO A 93 -3.95 13.35 -8.91
C PRO A 93 -3.59 12.40 -10.07
N ASP A 94 -2.40 12.55 -10.68
CA ASP A 94 -1.91 11.63 -11.72
C ASP A 94 -1.57 10.23 -11.17
N ASP A 95 -1.01 10.17 -9.96
CA ASP A 95 -0.81 8.88 -9.28
C ASP A 95 -2.16 8.19 -9.02
N ILE A 96 -3.17 8.94 -8.58
CA ILE A 96 -4.51 8.40 -8.33
C ILE A 96 -5.18 7.92 -9.62
N ARG A 97 -5.04 8.65 -10.74
CA ARG A 97 -5.48 8.18 -12.06
C ARG A 97 -4.81 6.87 -12.45
N THR A 98 -3.49 6.79 -12.27
CA THR A 98 -2.72 5.57 -12.55
C THR A 98 -3.20 4.39 -11.71
N ILE A 99 -3.45 4.61 -10.41
CA ILE A 99 -4.00 3.60 -9.51
C ILE A 99 -5.39 3.16 -9.96
N ALA A 100 -6.27 4.10 -10.31
CA ALA A 100 -7.63 3.80 -10.74
C ALA A 100 -7.64 2.96 -12.04
N HIS A 101 -6.83 3.34 -13.03
CA HIS A 101 -6.69 2.57 -14.28
C HIS A 101 -6.14 1.16 -14.03
N ALA A 102 -5.13 1.01 -13.18
CA ALA A 102 -4.54 -0.29 -12.88
C ALA A 102 -5.49 -1.18 -12.04
N ALA A 103 -6.34 -0.56 -11.23
CA ALA A 103 -7.35 -1.27 -10.45
C ALA A 103 -8.52 -1.73 -11.33
N SER A 104 -8.99 -0.92 -12.29
CA SER A 104 -10.11 -1.27 -13.16
C SER A 104 -9.75 -2.30 -14.24
N ALA A 105 -8.47 -2.49 -14.55
CA ALA A 105 -8.00 -3.51 -15.49
C ALA A 105 -8.11 -4.95 -14.94
N ASN A 106 -8.36 -5.13 -13.64
CA ASN A 106 -8.45 -6.43 -12.96
C ASN A 106 -9.81 -6.69 -12.30
N VAL A 107 -10.85 -5.93 -12.69
CA VAL A 107 -12.24 -6.13 -12.24
C VAL A 107 -13.06 -6.69 -13.39
#